data_AF-A0A3G9CZ31-F1
#
_entry.id   AF-A0A3G9CZ31-F1
#
_cell.length_a   1.000
_cell.length_b   1.000
_cell.length_c   1.000
_cell.angle_alpha   90.00
_cell.angle_beta   90.00
_cell.angle_gamma   90.00
#
_symmetry.space_group_name_H-M   'P 1'
#
loop_
_entity.id
_entity.type
_entity.pdbx_description
1 polymer ?
#
loop_
_entity_poly.entity_id
_entity_poly.type
_entity_poly.pdbx_seq_one_letter_code
_entity_poly.pdbx_strand_id
1 'polypeptide(L)'
;MDTVGTPVYRKHLPADEIRLIYRLFLEKNGIRSIERITGHHRDTISHLIKGTVRNEKTEEYLIKHIGLTANECEKLWALLEKKRGTSRE
;
A
#
# COMPACT_ATOMS: atom_id res chain seq x y z
N MET A 1 7.99 21.57 -6.18
CA MET A 1 7.79 20.93 -4.86
C MET A 1 7.93 19.45 -5.08
N ASP A 2 9.09 18.94 -4.69
CA ASP A 2 9.66 17.68 -5.18
C ASP A 2 9.54 16.64 -4.07
N THR A 3 8.45 15.86 -4.07
CA THR A 3 8.26 14.74 -3.13
C THR A 3 9.00 13.50 -3.65
N VAL A 4 10.27 13.69 -4.03
CA VAL A 4 11.20 12.61 -4.36
C VAL A 4 11.63 11.94 -3.06
N GLY A 5 11.22 10.69 -2.86
CA GLY A 5 11.66 9.87 -1.74
C GLY A 5 10.61 8.91 -1.17
N THR A 6 9.33 9.08 -1.51
CA THR A 6 8.30 8.10 -1.12
C THR A 6 8.08 7.12 -2.28
N PRO A 7 8.22 5.80 -2.11
CA PRO A 7 7.98 4.82 -3.17
C PRO A 7 6.55 4.81 -3.74
N VAL A 8 5.64 5.55 -3.09
CA VAL A 8 4.26 5.83 -3.55
C VAL A 8 4.22 6.88 -4.67
N TYR A 9 5.28 7.68 -4.84
CA TYR A 9 5.24 8.94 -5.61
C TYR A 9 5.43 8.80 -7.13
N ARG A 10 5.87 7.64 -7.64
CA ARG A 10 6.04 7.44 -9.09
C ARG A 10 4.75 7.04 -9.82
N LYS A 11 3.60 7.05 -9.15
CA LYS A 11 2.35 6.63 -9.76
C LYS A 11 1.35 7.76 -9.77
N HIS A 12 0.83 8.04 -10.97
CA HIS A 12 -0.38 8.82 -11.21
C HIS A 12 -1.64 8.14 -10.62
N LEU A 13 -1.54 7.42 -9.49
CA LEU A 13 -2.72 6.90 -8.81
C LEU A 13 -3.26 7.98 -7.86
N PRO A 14 -4.54 8.33 -7.96
CA PRO A 14 -5.16 9.23 -7.00
C PRO A 14 -5.20 8.57 -5.60
N ALA A 15 -5.26 9.40 -4.57
CA ALA A 15 -5.22 8.96 -3.17
C ALA A 15 -6.34 7.96 -2.84
N ASP A 16 -7.54 8.15 -3.40
CA ASP A 16 -8.68 7.25 -3.22
C ASP A 16 -8.43 5.84 -3.77
N GLU A 17 -7.75 5.73 -4.92
CA GLU A 17 -7.38 4.45 -5.51
C GLU A 17 -6.31 3.74 -4.67
N ILE A 18 -5.34 4.50 -4.16
CA ILE A 18 -4.32 3.98 -3.23
C ILE A 18 -5.00 3.48 -1.95
N ARG A 19 -5.96 4.24 -1.41
CA ARG A 19 -6.74 3.86 -0.23
C ARG A 19 -7.52 2.57 -0.47
N LEU A 20 -8.17 2.46 -1.63
CA LEU A 20 -8.93 1.27 -2.02
C LEU A 20 -8.01 0.04 -2.09
N ILE A 21 -6.85 0.16 -2.73
CA ILE A 21 -5.87 -0.92 -2.81
C ILE A 21 -5.44 -1.38 -1.41
N TYR A 22 -5.11 -0.44 -0.50
CA TYR A 22 -4.71 -0.80 0.86
C TYR A 22 -5.85 -1.44 1.66
N ARG A 23 -7.09 -0.95 1.53
CA ARG A 23 -8.25 -1.56 2.18
C ARG A 23 -8.49 -2.99 1.72
N LEU A 24 -8.49 -3.22 0.41
CA LEU A 24 -8.65 -4.57 -0.13
C LEU A 24 -7.52 -5.48 0.35
N PHE A 25 -6.29 -4.97 0.40
CA PHE A 25 -5.15 -5.72 0.94
C PHE A 25 -5.30 -6.04 2.44
N LEU A 26 -5.81 -5.10 3.25
CA LEU A 26 -6.14 -5.30 4.67
C LEU A 26 -7.23 -6.35 4.87
N GLU A 27 -8.20 -6.42 3.95
CA GLU A 27 -9.21 -7.47 3.87
C GLU A 27 -8.66 -8.82 3.36
N LYS A 28 -7.33 -8.93 3.21
CA LYS A 28 -6.59 -10.11 2.77
C LYS A 28 -6.88 -10.52 1.32
N ASN A 29 -7.33 -9.60 0.47
CA ASN A 29 -7.44 -9.86 -0.96
C ASN A 29 -6.05 -10.12 -1.58
N GLY A 30 -5.97 -11.14 -2.43
CA GLY A 30 -4.78 -11.40 -3.24
C GLY A 30 -4.59 -10.34 -4.33
N ILE A 31 -3.36 -10.13 -4.80
CA ILE A 31 -3.02 -9.11 -5.81
C ILE A 31 -3.90 -9.21 -7.07
N ARG A 32 -4.19 -10.43 -7.55
CA ARG A 32 -5.08 -10.66 -8.70
C ARG A 32 -6.55 -10.30 -8.42
N SER A 33 -6.99 -10.42 -7.17
CA SER A 33 -8.33 -9.97 -6.77
C SER A 33 -8.40 -8.44 -6.80
N ILE A 34 -7.39 -7.78 -6.22
CA ILE A 34 -7.29 -6.31 -6.22
C ILE A 34 -7.20 -5.75 -7.65
N GLU A 35 -6.46 -6.41 -8.55
CA GLU A 35 -6.40 -6.05 -9.97
C GLU A 35 -7.79 -6.06 -10.63
N ARG A 36 -8.61 -7.08 -10.35
CA ARG A 36 -9.98 -7.17 -10.90
C ARG A 36 -10.91 -6.11 -10.32
N ILE A 37 -10.77 -5.79 -9.04
CA ILE A 37 -11.65 -4.83 -8.35
C ILE A 37 -11.31 -3.39 -8.73
N THR A 38 -10.02 -3.08 -8.82
CA THR A 38 -9.54 -1.70 -9.02
C THR A 38 -9.19 -1.38 -10.47
N GLY A 39 -9.07 -2.40 -11.33
CA GLY A 39 -8.63 -2.23 -12.72
C GLY A 39 -7.13 -1.92 -12.89
N HIS A 40 -6.39 -1.72 -11.79
CA HIS A 40 -4.95 -1.52 -11.86
C HIS A 40 -4.22 -2.83 -12.12
N HIS A 41 -3.25 -2.80 -13.03
CA HIS A 41 -2.43 -3.97 -13.31
C HIS A 41 -1.76 -4.52 -12.03
N ARG A 42 -1.67 -5.83 -11.88
CA ARG A 42 -1.08 -6.54 -10.74
C ARG A 42 0.34 -6.09 -10.40
N ASP A 43 1.13 -5.75 -11.41
CA ASP A 43 2.49 -5.23 -11.21
C ASP A 43 2.42 -3.86 -10.52
N THR A 44 1.40 -3.07 -10.90
CA THR A 44 1.20 -1.77 -10.30
C THR A 44 0.86 -1.86 -8.82
N ILE A 45 -0.06 -2.76 -8.48
CA ILE A 45 -0.49 -3.04 -7.11
C ILE A 45 0.66 -3.66 -6.30
N SER A 46 1.38 -4.63 -6.88
CA SER A 46 2.53 -5.28 -6.25
C SER A 46 3.63 -4.28 -5.93
N HIS A 47 3.96 -3.38 -6.87
CA HIS A 47 4.94 -2.33 -6.63
C HIS A 47 4.50 -1.34 -5.56
N LEU A 48 3.21 -0.96 -5.51
CA LEU A 48 2.68 -0.11 -4.44
C LEU A 48 2.89 -0.79 -3.08
N ILE A 49 2.36 -2.00 -2.91
CA ILE A 49 2.41 -2.75 -1.64
C ILE A 49 3.84 -3.07 -1.20
N LYS A 50 4.69 -3.58 -2.11
CA LYS A 50 6.08 -3.92 -1.79
C LYS A 50 6.92 -2.67 -1.52
N GLY A 51 6.63 -1.60 -2.25
CA GLY A 51 7.25 -0.29 -2.11
C GLY A 51 6.92 0.38 -0.78
N THR A 52 5.77 0.10 -0.18
CA THR A 52 5.39 0.68 1.13
C THR A 52 6.39 0.28 2.22
N VAL A 53 7.25 1.21 2.62
CA VAL A 53 8.24 1.03 3.68
C VAL A 53 7.81 1.74 4.95
N ARG A 54 8.04 1.09 6.10
CA ARG A 54 7.72 1.63 7.40
C ARG A 54 8.72 2.72 7.75
N ASN A 55 8.24 3.95 7.83
CA ASN A 55 8.95 5.12 8.36
C ASN A 55 7.90 6.17 8.78
N GLU A 56 8.32 7.15 9.58
CA GLU A 56 7.42 8.18 10.13
C GLU A 56 6.68 8.96 9.03
N LYS A 57 7.36 9.29 7.93
CA LYS A 57 6.77 10.02 6.80
C LYS A 57 5.69 9.21 6.07
N THR A 58 5.91 7.91 5.87
CA THR A 58 4.95 7.02 5.24
C THR A 58 3.73 6.86 6.13
N GLU A 59 3.92 6.67 7.43
CA GLU A 59 2.80 6.53 8.37
C GLU A 59 1.96 7.80 8.44
N GLU A 60 2.61 8.97 8.54
CA GLU A 60 1.94 10.26 8.46
C GLU A 60 1.17 10.41 7.14
N TYR A 61 1.77 10.01 6.01
CA TYR A 61 1.12 10.07 4.71
C TYR A 61 -0.10 9.13 4.62
N LEU A 62 0.01 7.90 5.12
CA LEU A 62 -1.09 6.94 5.13
C LEU A 62 -2.28 7.46 5.96
N ILE A 63 -2.00 8.11 7.08
CA ILE A 63 -3.04 8.63 7.97
C ILE A 63 -3.63 9.93 7.41
N LYS A 64 -2.80 10.92 7.11
CA LYS A 64 -3.24 12.28 6.75
C LYS A 64 -3.70 12.41 5.29
N HIS A 65 -3.05 11.71 4.36
CA HIS A 65 -3.33 11.85 2.92
C HIS A 65 -4.15 10.70 2.35
N ILE A 66 -3.91 9.46 2.79
CA ILE A 66 -4.67 8.29 2.31
C ILE A 66 -5.93 8.03 3.16
N GLY A 67 -5.98 8.55 4.40
CA GLY A 67 -7.14 8.42 5.27
C GLY A 67 -7.30 7.00 5.85
N LEU A 68 -6.18 6.34 6.15
CA LEU A 68 -6.12 5.13 6.96
C LEU A 68 -6.11 5.49 8.45
N THR A 69 -6.78 4.69 9.26
CA THR A 69 -6.70 4.80 10.72
C THR A 69 -5.38 4.22 11.25
N ALA A 70 -4.96 4.61 12.46
CA ALA A 70 -3.77 4.06 13.10
C ALA A 70 -3.82 2.52 13.20
N ASN A 71 -5.00 1.97 13.53
CA ASN A 71 -5.22 0.52 13.58
C ASN A 71 -5.09 -0.16 12.20
N GLU A 72 -5.57 0.49 11.13
CA GLU A 72 -5.37 0.00 9.76
C GLU A 72 -3.88 0.05 9.38
N CYS A 73 -3.15 1.09 9.76
CA CYS A 73 -1.70 1.17 9.56
C CYS A 73 -0.95 0.04 10.27
N GLU A 74 -1.23 -0.23 11.55
CA GLU A 74 -0.59 -1.34 12.27
C GLU A 74 -0.86 -2.69 11.62
N LYS A 75 -2.10 -2.95 11.21
CA LYS A 75 -2.46 -4.16 10.46
C LYS A 75 -1.74 -4.23 9.12
N LEU A 76 -1.62 -3.12 8.41
CA LEU A 76 -0.91 -3.06 7.14
C LEU A 76 0.56 -3.47 7.33
N TRP A 77 1.22 -2.94 8.35
CA TRP A 77 2.60 -3.30 8.67
C TRP A 77 2.74 -4.79 8.99
N ALA A 78 1.87 -5.34 9.85
CA ALA A 78 1.88 -6.76 10.17
C ALA A 78 1.71 -7.66 8.92
N LEU A 79 0.82 -7.28 7.98
CA LEU A 79 0.63 -8.01 6.72
C LEU A 79 1.85 -7.89 5.80
N LEU A 80 2.43 -6.70 5.68
CA LEU A 80 3.61 -6.45 4.85
C LEU A 80 4.84 -7.21 5.37
N GLU A 81 5.07 -7.18 6.68
CA GLU A 81 6.15 -7.91 7.34
C GLU A 81 6.00 -9.41 7.16
N LYS A 82 4.77 -9.94 7.37
CA LYS A 82 4.47 -11.35 7.09
C LYS A 82 4.81 -11.73 5.66
N LYS A 83 4.36 -10.94 4.68
CA LYS A 83 4.58 -11.21 3.25
C LYS A 83 6.06 -11.13 2.84
N ARG A 84 6.84 -10.25 3.49
CA ARG A 84 8.29 -10.15 3.30
C ARG A 84 9.02 -11.35 3.91
N GLY A 85 8.58 -11.82 5.08
CA GLY A 85 9.11 -13.01 5.74
C GLY A 85 8.88 -14.29 4.93
N THR A 86 7.69 -14.47 4.35
CA THR A 86 7.37 -15.66 3.53
C THR A 86 8.10 -15.72 2.19
N SER A 87 8.77 -14.63 1.77
CA SER A 87 9.52 -14.59 0.51
C SER A 87 10.99 -15.01 0.67
N ARG A 88 11.41 -15.42 1.87
CA ARG A 88 12.78 -15.86 2.22
C ARG A 88 12.93 -17.37 2.41
N GLU A 89 11.92 -18.15 2.06
CA GLU A 89 11.95 -19.62 2.07
C GLU A 89 11.83 -20.19 0.64
#